data_AF-T1ADC9-F1
#
_entry.id   AF-T1ADC9-F1
#
_cell.length_a   1.000
_cell.length_b   1.000
_cell.length_c   1.000
_cell.angle_alpha   90.00
_cell.angle_beta   90.00
_cell.angle_gamma   90.00
#
_symmetry.space_group_name_H-M   'P 1'
#
loop_
_entity.id
_entity.type
_entity.pdbx_description
1 polymer ?
#
loop_
_entity_poly.entity_id
_entity_poly.type
_entity_poly.pdbx_seq_one_letter_code
_entity_poly.pdbx_strand_id
1 'polypeptide(L)'
;YPDIQREYAYVDAFTQWLVRNPEHYDVVVATNMMGDIVTDLAAVLQGGMGFASGGNIGTDHAMFEPVHGSAPKYAGKNQVNPFATFFAVEQMLRWLGAKHADDRVTTQADRLERAIAQVLADGGSGTYDQGGRTSTSGAGDRVAAAIRGLPR
;
A
#
# COMPACT_ATOMS: atom_id res chain seq x y z
N TYR A 1 5.17 1.66 25.06
CA TYR A 1 4.32 2.69 24.43
C TYR A 1 3.16 3.06 25.36
N PRO A 2 3.43 3.87 26.40
CA PRO A 2 2.37 4.36 27.30
C PRO A 2 1.44 5.39 26.63
N ASP A 3 1.92 6.04 25.57
CA ASP A 3 1.21 7.14 24.90
C ASP A 3 0.23 6.68 23.81
N ILE A 4 0.17 5.37 23.51
CA ILE A 4 -0.77 4.82 22.52
C ILE A 4 -2.12 4.57 23.21
N GLN A 5 -3.14 5.32 22.80
CA GLN A 5 -4.52 5.10 23.21
C GLN A 5 -5.04 3.77 22.67
N ARG A 6 -5.86 3.07 23.46
CA ARG A 6 -6.39 1.74 23.12
C ARG A 6 -7.90 1.75 23.17
N GLU A 7 -8.49 1.16 22.14
CA GLU A 7 -9.92 0.89 22.04
C GLU A 7 -10.12 -0.59 21.69
N TYR A 8 -11.25 -1.16 22.13
CA TYR A 8 -11.63 -2.53 21.83
C TYR A 8 -13.02 -2.52 21.21
N ALA A 9 -13.19 -3.28 20.13
CA ALA A 9 -14.45 -3.40 19.42
C ALA A 9 -14.70 -4.87 19.06
N TYR A 10 -15.98 -5.25 19.02
CA TYR A 10 -16.38 -6.48 18.35
C TYR A 10 -16.31 -6.29 16.83
N VAL A 11 -15.97 -7.35 16.09
CA VAL A 11 -15.68 -7.26 14.65
C VAL A 11 -16.88 -6.78 13.83
N ASP A 12 -18.09 -7.13 14.23
CA ASP A 12 -19.35 -6.67 13.63
C ASP A 12 -19.57 -5.17 13.81
N ALA A 13 -19.34 -4.63 15.01
CA ALA A 13 -19.40 -3.20 15.27
C ALA A 13 -18.27 -2.46 14.53
N PHE A 14 -17.05 -2.99 14.59
CA PHE A 14 -15.88 -2.41 13.93
C PHE A 14 -16.09 -2.30 12.42
N THR A 15 -16.58 -3.34 11.75
CA THR A 15 -16.85 -3.29 10.31
C THR A 15 -17.89 -2.23 9.93
N GLN A 16 -18.93 -2.02 10.75
CA GLN A 16 -19.87 -0.92 10.54
C GLN A 16 -19.23 0.45 10.72
N TRP A 17 -18.36 0.61 11.72
CA TRP A 17 -17.68 1.87 11.99
C TRP A 17 -16.62 2.19 10.95
N LEU A 18 -15.88 1.18 10.48
CA LEU A 18 -14.89 1.32 9.42
C LEU A 18 -15.51 1.85 8.12
N VAL A 19 -16.74 1.42 7.80
CA VAL A 19 -17.48 1.95 6.64
C VAL A 19 -17.95 3.39 6.86
N ARG A 20 -18.30 3.76 8.10
CA ARG A 20 -18.86 5.09 8.41
C ARG A 20 -17.79 6.17 8.55
N ASN A 21 -16.74 5.89 9.31
CA ASN A 21 -15.70 6.83 9.70
C ASN A 21 -14.32 6.12 9.66
N PRO A 22 -13.83 5.68 8.48
CA PRO A 22 -12.56 4.97 8.37
C PRO A 22 -11.37 5.78 8.93
N GLU A 23 -11.40 7.10 8.79
CA GLU A 23 -10.36 8.04 9.27
C GLU A 23 -10.23 8.13 10.79
N HIS A 24 -11.16 7.52 11.54
CA HIS A 24 -11.07 7.47 13.00
C HIS A 24 -9.93 6.57 13.49
N TYR A 25 -9.57 5.55 12.71
CA TYR A 25 -8.61 4.52 13.12
C TYR A 25 -7.24 4.74 12.48
N ASP A 26 -6.20 4.60 13.29
CA ASP A 26 -4.79 4.66 12.85
C ASP A 26 -4.21 3.24 12.69
N VAL A 27 -4.20 2.46 13.78
CA VAL A 27 -3.67 1.09 13.79
C VAL A 27 -4.72 0.13 14.34
N VAL A 28 -4.95 -0.97 13.61
CA VAL A 28 -5.90 -2.03 13.98
C VAL A 28 -5.15 -3.33 14.19
N VAL A 29 -5.42 -4.00 15.32
CA VAL A 29 -4.88 -5.33 15.63
C VAL A 29 -6.03 -6.32 15.67
N ALA A 30 -5.95 -7.37 14.85
CA ALA A 30 -6.96 -8.40 14.75
C ALA A 30 -6.35 -9.80 14.78
N THR A 31 -7.16 -10.81 15.09
CA THR A 31 -6.78 -12.21 14.94
C THR A 31 -6.71 -12.57 13.45
N ASN A 32 -5.95 -13.61 13.09
CA ASN A 32 -5.66 -13.98 11.69
C ASN A 32 -6.90 -13.89 10.76
N MET A 33 -7.94 -14.69 11.04
CA MET A 33 -9.16 -14.71 10.21
C MET A 33 -9.90 -13.37 10.17
N MET A 34 -9.95 -12.65 11.29
CA MET A 34 -10.66 -11.37 11.35
C MET A 34 -9.88 -10.27 10.64
N GLY A 35 -8.54 -10.33 10.74
CA GLY A 35 -7.62 -9.46 10.02
C GLY A 35 -7.82 -9.59 8.52
N ASP A 36 -7.80 -10.81 7.98
CA ASP A 36 -8.01 -11.11 6.57
C ASP A 36 -9.29 -10.43 6.01
N ILE A 37 -10.42 -10.62 6.69
CA ILE A 37 -11.71 -10.03 6.31
C ILE A 37 -11.71 -8.50 6.41
N VAL A 38 -11.18 -7.96 7.52
CA VAL A 38 -11.18 -6.52 7.78
C VAL A 38 -10.24 -5.79 6.82
N THR A 39 -9.08 -6.36 6.51
CA THR A 39 -8.11 -5.73 5.60
C THR A 39 -8.64 -5.64 4.18
N ASP A 40 -9.43 -6.62 3.72
CA ASP A 40 -10.10 -6.54 2.42
C ASP A 40 -11.14 -5.40 2.39
N LEU A 41 -11.93 -5.24 3.45
CA LEU A 41 -12.86 -4.13 3.58
C LEU A 41 -12.13 -2.77 3.56
N ALA A 42 -11.04 -2.66 4.34
CA ALA A 42 -10.21 -1.45 4.38
C ALA A 42 -9.59 -1.14 3.00
N ALA A 43 -9.11 -2.16 2.30
CA ALA A 43 -8.52 -2.05 0.96
C ALA A 43 -9.53 -1.48 -0.07
N VAL A 44 -10.80 -1.86 0.03
CA VAL A 44 -11.85 -1.28 -0.82
C VAL A 44 -12.09 0.20 -0.47
N LEU A 45 -12.14 0.53 0.82
CA LEU A 45 -12.42 1.91 1.29
C LEU A 45 -11.32 2.91 0.91
N GLN A 46 -10.05 2.49 0.91
CA GLN A 46 -8.94 3.37 0.54
C GLN A 46 -8.83 3.70 -0.97
N GLY A 47 -9.65 3.06 -1.83
CA GLY A 47 -9.59 3.24 -3.28
C GLY A 47 -9.40 1.96 -4.09
N GLY A 48 -9.41 0.79 -3.43
CA GLY A 48 -9.44 -0.53 -4.07
C GLY A 48 -8.18 -1.37 -3.85
N MET A 49 -8.31 -2.67 -4.14
CA MET A 49 -7.23 -3.66 -4.00
C MET A 49 -5.98 -3.35 -4.85
N GLY A 50 -6.10 -2.51 -5.89
CA GLY A 50 -4.96 -2.09 -6.73
C GLY A 50 -3.90 -1.26 -5.99
N PHE A 51 -4.21 -0.78 -4.77
CA PHE A 51 -3.31 -0.01 -3.92
C PHE A 51 -2.91 -0.73 -2.64
N ALA A 52 -3.58 -1.82 -2.28
CA ALA A 52 -3.33 -2.55 -1.05
C ALA A 52 -2.08 -3.44 -1.18
N SER A 53 -1.17 -3.32 -0.21
CA SER A 53 0.02 -4.17 -0.09
C SER A 53 0.19 -4.62 1.35
N GLY A 54 0.79 -5.80 1.52
CA GLY A 54 1.00 -6.42 2.82
C GLY A 54 2.45 -6.83 3.04
N GLY A 55 2.80 -6.95 4.32
CA GLY A 55 4.11 -7.42 4.77
C GLY A 55 3.97 -8.52 5.81
N ASN A 56 4.51 -9.70 5.51
CA ASN A 56 4.66 -10.80 6.46
C ASN A 56 6.02 -10.64 7.15
N ILE A 57 6.03 -10.05 8.35
CA ILE A 57 7.26 -9.70 9.07
C ILE A 57 7.62 -10.76 10.10
N GLY A 58 8.78 -11.39 9.92
CA GLY A 58 9.40 -12.28 10.91
C GLY A 58 10.63 -11.64 11.57
N THR A 59 11.23 -12.37 12.51
CA THR A 59 12.43 -11.90 13.24
C THR A 59 13.63 -11.70 12.30
N ASP A 60 13.85 -12.64 11.39
CA ASP A 60 15.03 -12.68 10.52
C ASP A 60 14.71 -12.38 9.05
N HIS A 61 13.47 -12.64 8.63
CA HIS A 61 13.03 -12.55 7.25
C HIS A 61 11.68 -11.85 7.17
N ALA A 62 11.43 -11.19 6.03
CA ALA A 62 10.15 -10.60 5.72
C ALA A 62 9.79 -10.85 4.25
N MET A 63 8.49 -10.91 3.96
CA MET A 63 7.94 -11.03 2.61
C MET A 63 6.95 -9.90 2.39
N PHE A 64 7.03 -9.23 1.24
CA PHE A 64 6.17 -8.11 0.88
C PHE A 64 5.49 -8.39 -0.45
N GLU A 65 4.18 -8.17 -0.51
CA GLU A 65 3.40 -8.50 -1.69
C GLU A 65 2.21 -7.55 -1.90
N PRO A 66 1.78 -7.33 -3.15
CA PRO A 66 0.47 -6.77 -3.41
C PRO A 66 -0.63 -7.72 -2.91
N VAL A 67 -1.71 -7.19 -2.34
CA VAL A 67 -2.83 -8.01 -1.83
C VAL A 67 -3.64 -8.63 -2.96
N HIS A 68 -3.69 -7.98 -4.13
CA HIS A 68 -4.46 -8.50 -5.25
C HIS A 68 -3.89 -9.81 -5.81
N GLY A 69 -4.77 -10.66 -6.35
CA GLY A 69 -4.36 -11.88 -7.04
C GLY A 69 -3.67 -11.66 -8.39
N SER A 70 -3.34 -12.75 -9.08
CA SER A 70 -2.57 -12.78 -10.33
C SER A 70 -3.26 -12.17 -11.57
N ALA A 71 -4.56 -11.88 -11.47
CA ALA A 71 -5.40 -11.32 -12.54
C ALA A 71 -5.11 -11.85 -13.97
N PRO A 72 -5.21 -13.18 -14.23
CA PRO A 72 -4.73 -13.80 -15.48
C PRO A 72 -5.34 -13.21 -16.76
N LYS A 73 -6.57 -12.70 -16.68
CA LYS A 73 -7.27 -12.04 -17.78
C LYS A 73 -6.56 -10.79 -18.32
N TYR A 74 -5.63 -10.21 -17.57
CA TYR A 74 -4.84 -9.03 -17.96
C TYR A 74 -3.37 -9.33 -18.21
N ALA A 75 -2.94 -10.60 -18.11
CA ALA A 75 -1.57 -11.00 -18.40
C ALA A 75 -1.18 -10.57 -19.83
N GLY A 76 0.00 -9.94 -19.96
CA GLY A 76 0.52 -9.46 -21.25
C GLY A 76 -0.18 -8.23 -21.83
N LYS A 77 -1.18 -7.64 -21.16
CA LYS A 77 -1.96 -6.51 -21.71
C LYS A 77 -1.42 -5.12 -21.37
N ASN A 78 -0.43 -5.03 -20.47
CA ASN A 78 0.16 -3.76 -20.01
C ASN A 78 -0.89 -2.74 -19.52
N GLN A 79 -1.90 -3.19 -18.76
CA GLN A 79 -3.03 -2.36 -18.31
C GLN A 79 -3.26 -2.39 -16.79
N VAL A 80 -2.66 -3.33 -16.07
CA VAL A 80 -2.85 -3.49 -14.61
C VAL A 80 -2.24 -2.33 -13.85
N ASN A 81 -2.89 -1.95 -12.75
CA ASN A 81 -2.38 -0.97 -11.78
C ASN A 81 -1.17 -1.53 -11.02
N PRO A 82 0.03 -0.93 -11.13
CA PRO A 82 1.22 -1.42 -10.44
C PRO A 82 1.40 -0.87 -9.01
N PHE A 83 0.50 -0.02 -8.52
CA PHE A 83 0.75 0.75 -7.29
C PHE A 83 0.87 -0.10 -6.03
N ALA A 84 0.05 -1.14 -5.87
CA ALA A 84 0.23 -2.11 -4.78
C ALA A 84 1.63 -2.74 -4.78
N THR A 85 2.21 -3.00 -5.96
CA THR A 85 3.59 -3.50 -6.05
C THR A 85 4.61 -2.44 -5.63
N PHE A 86 4.38 -1.17 -5.97
CA PHE A 86 5.26 -0.09 -5.52
C PHE A 86 5.23 0.10 -4.01
N PHE A 87 4.05 0.02 -3.37
CA PHE A 87 3.93 0.05 -1.92
C PHE A 87 4.57 -1.18 -1.26
N ALA A 88 4.47 -2.38 -1.85
CA ALA A 88 5.19 -3.55 -1.34
C ALA A 88 6.72 -3.36 -1.37
N VAL A 89 7.26 -2.75 -2.45
CA VAL A 89 8.69 -2.41 -2.55
C VAL A 89 9.07 -1.33 -1.54
N GLU A 90 8.24 -0.33 -1.32
CA GLU A 90 8.45 0.71 -0.30
C GLU A 90 8.56 0.08 1.09
N GLN A 91 7.61 -0.77 1.48
CA GLN A 91 7.63 -1.48 2.77
C GLN A 91 8.88 -2.36 2.91
N MET A 92 9.29 -3.03 1.84
CA MET A 92 10.51 -3.83 1.81
C MET A 92 11.76 -2.98 2.05
N LEU A 93 11.89 -1.84 1.36
CA LEU A 93 13.02 -0.93 1.54
C LEU A 93 13.04 -0.40 2.97
N ARG A 94 11.88 0.01 3.51
CA ARG A 94 11.77 0.50 4.89
C ARG A 94 12.20 -0.56 5.91
N TRP A 95 11.76 -1.80 5.74
CA TRP A 95 12.17 -2.92 6.60
C TRP A 95 13.66 -3.23 6.49
N LEU A 96 14.23 -3.26 5.28
CA LEU A 96 15.66 -3.48 5.08
C LEU A 96 16.51 -2.37 5.71
N GLY A 97 16.10 -1.11 5.51
CA GLY A 97 16.75 0.05 6.13
C GLY A 97 16.75 -0.05 7.65
N ALA A 98 15.61 -0.39 8.25
CA ALA A 98 15.51 -0.60 9.70
C ALA A 98 16.32 -1.81 10.20
N LYS A 99 16.23 -2.97 9.52
CA LYS A 99 16.91 -4.22 9.88
C LYS A 99 18.43 -4.09 9.86
N HIS A 100 18.95 -3.30 8.92
CA HIS A 100 20.40 -3.10 8.74
C HIS A 100 20.92 -1.75 9.25
N ALA A 101 20.06 -0.92 9.84
CA ALA A 101 20.38 0.46 10.23
C ALA A 101 21.02 1.27 9.08
N ASP A 102 20.49 1.13 7.87
CA ASP A 102 20.95 1.83 6.67
C ASP A 102 19.99 2.97 6.27
N ASP A 103 20.32 4.18 6.73
CA ASP A 103 19.56 5.39 6.44
C ASP A 103 19.45 5.69 4.94
N ARG A 104 20.38 5.21 4.12
CA ARG A 104 20.33 5.41 2.66
C ARG A 104 19.15 4.65 2.06
N VAL A 105 18.89 3.45 2.57
CA VAL A 105 17.78 2.59 2.14
C VAL A 105 16.46 3.15 2.66
N THR A 106 16.41 3.58 3.92
CA THR A 106 15.23 4.26 4.49
C THR A 106 14.89 5.52 3.69
N THR A 107 15.90 6.30 3.30
CA THR A 107 15.72 7.48 2.43
C THR A 107 15.14 7.09 1.06
N GLN A 108 15.52 5.94 0.48
CA GLN A 108 14.90 5.49 -0.77
C GLN A 108 13.43 5.09 -0.59
N ALA A 109 13.06 4.49 0.55
CA ALA A 109 11.67 4.20 0.88
C ALA A 109 10.84 5.49 0.92
N ASP A 110 11.32 6.50 1.67
CA ASP A 110 10.65 7.81 1.77
C ASP A 110 10.53 8.50 0.41
N ARG A 111 11.56 8.40 -0.45
CA ARG A 111 11.51 8.95 -1.82
C ARG A 111 10.47 8.25 -2.68
N LEU A 112 10.38 6.92 -2.59
CA LEU A 112 9.38 6.13 -3.32
C LEU A 112 7.97 6.48 -2.85
N GLU A 113 7.73 6.52 -1.55
CA GLU A 113 6.45 6.91 -0.94
C GLU A 113 6.00 8.30 -1.41
N ARG A 114 6.90 9.30 -1.32
CA ARG A 114 6.61 10.67 -1.78
C ARG A 114 6.29 10.73 -3.27
N ALA A 115 7.02 10.00 -4.10
CA ALA A 115 6.77 9.96 -5.54
C ALA A 115 5.42 9.30 -5.86
N ILE A 116 5.07 8.21 -5.16
CA ILE A 116 3.74 7.58 -5.28
C ILE A 116 2.65 8.58 -4.90
N ALA A 117 2.78 9.24 -3.73
CA ALA A 117 1.82 10.22 -3.25
C ALA A 117 1.64 11.39 -4.22
N GLN A 118 2.73 11.90 -4.79
CA GLN A 118 2.68 12.96 -5.81
C GLN A 118 1.92 12.50 -7.06
N VAL A 119 2.22 11.32 -7.60
CA VAL A 119 1.54 10.81 -8.80
C VAL A 119 0.05 10.55 -8.54
N LEU A 120 -0.30 10.09 -7.34
CA LEU A 120 -1.70 9.90 -6.95
C LEU A 120 -2.44 11.23 -6.79
N ALA A 121 -1.81 12.24 -6.20
CA ALA A 121 -2.37 13.59 -6.10
C ALA A 121 -2.56 14.23 -7.49
N ASP A 122 -1.64 13.98 -8.42
CA ASP A 122 -1.67 14.45 -9.81
C ASP A 122 -2.58 13.59 -10.72
N GLY A 123 -3.74 13.16 -10.20
CA GLY A 123 -4.77 12.47 -10.99
C GLY A 123 -4.76 10.94 -10.95
N GLY A 124 -4.20 10.33 -9.90
CA GLY A 124 -4.24 8.89 -9.65
C GLY A 124 -3.30 8.07 -10.54
N SER A 125 -3.39 6.74 -10.43
CA SER A 125 -2.64 5.80 -11.29
C SER A 125 -2.97 6.00 -12.78
N GLY A 126 -4.20 6.46 -13.06
CA GLY A 126 -4.73 6.65 -14.39
C GLY A 126 -4.96 5.33 -15.14
N THR A 127 -4.88 4.17 -14.47
CA THR A 127 -5.15 2.84 -15.02
C THR A 127 -6.65 2.54 -15.05
N TYR A 128 -7.07 1.45 -15.71
CA TYR A 128 -8.49 1.17 -15.98
C TYR A 128 -9.35 1.02 -14.72
N ASP A 129 -8.77 0.53 -13.63
CA ASP A 129 -9.40 0.35 -12.32
C ASP A 129 -9.70 1.68 -11.61
N GLN A 130 -9.11 2.78 -12.09
CA GLN A 130 -9.41 4.15 -11.70
C GLN A 130 -10.15 4.92 -12.82
N GLY A 131 -10.71 4.21 -13.81
CA GLY A 131 -11.43 4.81 -14.94
C GLY A 131 -10.54 5.45 -16.02
N GLY A 132 -9.21 5.28 -15.94
CA GLY A 132 -8.26 5.84 -16.89
C GLY A 132 -7.83 4.86 -18.00
N ARG A 133 -6.82 5.27 -18.78
CA ARG A 133 -6.27 4.51 -19.93
C ARG A 133 -4.74 4.40 -19.93
N THR A 134 -4.10 4.82 -18.84
CA THR A 134 -2.65 4.71 -18.65
C THR A 134 -2.27 3.23 -18.62
N SER A 135 -1.20 2.88 -19.31
CA SER A 135 -0.64 1.53 -19.27
C SER A 135 0.11 1.27 -17.96
N THR A 136 0.34 -0.01 -17.62
CA THR A 136 1.16 -0.38 -16.46
C THR A 136 2.55 0.27 -16.54
N SER A 137 3.18 0.20 -17.72
CA SER A 137 4.47 0.85 -17.97
C SER A 137 4.40 2.36 -17.84
N GLY A 138 3.34 3.00 -18.36
CA GLY A 138 3.16 4.45 -18.25
C GLY A 138 2.97 4.92 -16.81
N ALA A 139 2.26 4.14 -15.99
CA ALA A 139 2.16 4.40 -14.55
C ALA A 139 3.53 4.28 -13.86
N GLY A 140 4.33 3.27 -14.22
CA GLY A 140 5.71 3.13 -13.75
C GLY A 140 6.62 4.29 -14.18
N ASP A 141 6.51 4.73 -15.42
CA ASP A 141 7.28 5.86 -15.96
C ASP A 141 6.96 7.16 -15.20
N ARG A 142 5.69 7.39 -14.86
CA ARG A 142 5.26 8.54 -14.04
C ARG A 142 5.91 8.53 -12.66
N VAL A 143 5.87 7.39 -11.96
CA VAL A 143 6.51 7.26 -10.64
C VAL A 143 8.02 7.42 -10.74
N ALA A 144 8.66 6.79 -11.73
CA ALA A 144 10.10 6.92 -11.95
C ALA A 144 10.53 8.36 -12.27
N ALA A 145 9.71 9.11 -13.02
CA ALA A 145 9.95 10.53 -13.28
C ALA A 145 9.80 11.36 -12.01
N ALA A 146 8.77 11.10 -11.19
CA ALA A 146 8.57 11.78 -9.91
C ALA A 146 9.76 11.57 -8.96
N ILE A 147 10.30 10.36 -8.83
CA ILE A 147 11.48 10.07 -8.00
C ILE A 147 12.71 10.89 -8.45
N ARG A 148 12.91 11.06 -9.76
CA ARG A 148 14.02 11.87 -10.31
C ARG A 148 13.84 13.36 -10.07
N GLY A 149 12.60 13.83 -9.96
CA GLY A 149 12.27 15.22 -9.65
C GLY A 149 12.44 15.59 -8.18
N LEU A 150 12.50 14.60 -7.27
CA LEU A 150 12.71 14.85 -5.85
C LEU A 150 14.15 15.33 -5.57
N PRO A 151 14.33 16.31 -4.65
CA PRO A 151 15.65 16.77 -4.24
C PRO A 151 16.53 15.61 -3.74
N ARG A 152 17.85 15.77 -3.89
CA ARG A 152 18.83 14.76 -3.46
C ARG A 152 18.96 14.73 -1.95
#